data_AF-A0A9E5F0V3-F1
#
_entry.id   AF-A0A9E5F0V3-F1
#
_cell.length_a   1.000
_cell.length_b   1.000
_cell.length_c   1.000
_cell.angle_alpha   90.00
_cell.angle_beta   90.00
_cell.angle_gamma   90.00
#
_symmetry.space_group_name_H-M   'P 1'
#
loop_
_entity.id
_entity.type
_entity.pdbx_description
1 polymer ?
#
loop_
_entity_poly.entity_id
_entity_poly.type
_entity_poly.pdbx_seq_one_letter_code
_entity_poly.pdbx_strand_id
1 'polypeptide(L)'
;MKPLMGILISILIITGCATAETKTEQNKAQNTLCEKSGCNGEICAEKGKKMISPCVVLPQHQCLKMSKCEVQPNGKCGWTPNPEYQACLKKFLPK
;
A
#
# COMPACT_ATOMS: atom_id res chain seq x y z
N MET A 1 16.59 13.33 -52.85
CA MET A 1 17.76 12.43 -52.85
C MET A 1 17.75 11.66 -51.53
N LYS A 2 17.69 10.33 -51.60
CA LYS A 2 17.67 9.37 -50.46
C LYS A 2 19.06 9.27 -49.81
N PRO A 3 19.15 8.75 -48.58
CA PRO A 3 19.67 7.38 -48.44
C PRO A 3 18.65 6.55 -47.64
N LEU A 4 18.15 5.39 -48.07
CA LEU A 4 18.81 4.18 -48.56
C LEU A 4 19.79 3.55 -47.54
N MET A 5 19.22 3.02 -46.45
CA MET A 5 19.75 1.92 -45.64
C MET A 5 18.53 1.40 -44.85
N GLY A 6 17.77 0.39 -45.26
CA GLY A 6 18.23 -0.96 -45.49
C GLY A 6 18.26 -1.71 -44.15
N ILE A 7 17.10 -2.08 -43.60
CA ILE A 7 16.90 -3.25 -42.73
C ILE A 7 15.48 -3.77 -43.01
N LEU A 8 15.42 -4.93 -43.68
CA LEU A 8 14.24 -5.78 -43.72
C LEU A 8 14.06 -6.40 -42.33
N ILE A 9 13.03 -6.01 -41.59
CA ILE A 9 12.47 -6.87 -40.55
C ILE A 9 10.99 -7.06 -40.88
N SER A 10 10.76 -8.11 -41.65
CA SER A 10 9.46 -8.73 -41.86
C SER A 10 9.01 -9.36 -40.54
N ILE A 11 8.09 -8.72 -39.82
CA ILE A 11 7.16 -9.45 -38.93
C ILE A 11 5.76 -8.88 -39.17
N LEU A 12 5.00 -9.67 -39.93
CA LEU A 12 3.56 -9.58 -40.11
C LEU A 12 2.87 -10.07 -38.83
N ILE A 13 1.97 -9.23 -38.31
CA ILE A 13 0.78 -9.57 -37.50
C ILE A 13 1.06 -10.21 -36.13
N ILE A 14 0.95 -9.41 -35.07
CA ILE A 14 0.08 -9.81 -33.97
C ILE A 14 -0.90 -8.66 -33.73
N THR A 15 -2.14 -8.97 -34.07
CA THR A 15 -3.36 -8.21 -33.80
C THR A 15 -3.32 -7.64 -32.38
N GLY A 16 -3.68 -6.36 -32.26
CA GLY A 16 -3.66 -5.65 -30.99
C GLY A 16 -4.52 -6.32 -29.92
N CYS A 17 -3.98 -6.44 -28.73
CA CYS A 17 -4.76 -6.51 -27.50
C CYS A 17 -4.35 -5.29 -26.68
N ALA A 18 -5.15 -4.23 -26.76
CA ALA A 18 -5.07 -3.15 -25.79
C ALA A 18 -5.57 -3.69 -24.44
N THR A 19 -4.66 -4.19 -23.60
CA THR A 19 -4.98 -4.50 -22.21
C THR A 19 -5.05 -3.18 -21.45
N ALA A 20 -6.25 -2.60 -21.41
CA ALA A 20 -6.61 -1.62 -20.38
C ALA A 20 -6.66 -2.36 -19.04
N GLU A 21 -5.53 -2.42 -18.34
CA GLU A 21 -5.45 -3.09 -17.04
C GLU A 21 -6.29 -2.35 -15.99
N THR A 22 -7.23 -3.12 -15.44
CA THR A 22 -8.20 -2.79 -14.40
C THR A 22 -7.51 -2.46 -13.07
N LYS A 23 -7.13 -1.18 -12.87
CA LYS A 23 -6.54 -0.71 -11.60
C LYS A 23 -7.50 -0.63 -10.40
N THR A 24 -8.77 -0.99 -10.56
CA THR A 24 -9.79 -0.75 -9.52
C THR A 24 -10.14 -1.99 -8.68
N GLU A 25 -9.92 -3.22 -9.19
CA GLU A 25 -10.22 -4.44 -8.42
C GLU A 25 -9.05 -4.94 -7.54
N GLN A 26 -7.81 -4.61 -7.90
CA GLN A 26 -6.63 -5.05 -7.14
C GLN A 26 -6.44 -4.31 -5.80
N ASN A 27 -7.00 -3.11 -5.64
CA ASN A 27 -6.83 -2.30 -4.43
C ASN A 27 -7.68 -2.79 -3.24
N LYS A 28 -8.87 -3.36 -3.51
CA LYS A 28 -9.75 -3.90 -2.47
C LYS A 28 -9.22 -5.21 -1.88
N ALA A 29 -8.71 -6.10 -2.73
CA ALA A 29 -8.14 -7.37 -2.28
C ALA A 29 -6.92 -7.16 -1.37
N GLN A 30 -6.02 -6.22 -1.70
CA GLN A 30 -4.84 -5.96 -0.87
C GLN A 30 -5.18 -5.35 0.50
N ASN A 31 -6.19 -4.50 0.58
CA ASN A 31 -6.62 -3.92 1.86
C ASN A 31 -7.24 -4.99 2.80
N THR A 32 -7.62 -6.16 2.27
CA THR A 32 -8.09 -7.30 3.07
C THR A 32 -6.97 -8.22 3.54
N LEU A 33 -5.71 -8.03 3.12
CA LEU A 33 -4.57 -8.85 3.53
C LEU A 33 -3.96 -8.43 4.87
N CYS A 34 -4.27 -7.22 5.34
CA CYS A 34 -3.79 -6.70 6.60
C CYS A 34 -4.94 -6.55 7.59
N GLU A 35 -4.65 -6.74 8.87
CA GLU A 35 -5.59 -6.51 9.95
C GLU A 35 -4.95 -5.71 11.09
N LYS A 36 -5.77 -4.91 11.77
CA LYS A 36 -5.37 -4.22 12.99
C LYS A 36 -5.27 -5.25 14.12
N SER A 37 -4.19 -5.17 14.88
CA SER A 37 -3.84 -6.12 15.94
C SER A 37 -3.11 -5.39 17.07
N GLY A 38 -2.66 -6.12 18.10
CA GLY A 38 -2.23 -5.52 19.37
C GLY A 38 -3.42 -5.09 20.24
N CYS A 39 -3.16 -4.88 21.53
CA CYS A 39 -4.22 -4.64 22.51
C CYS A 39 -5.00 -3.34 22.25
N ASN A 40 -4.34 -2.32 21.68
CA ASN A 40 -4.92 -1.03 21.36
C ASN A 40 -5.16 -0.83 19.86
N GLY A 41 -4.95 -1.88 19.05
CA GLY A 41 -4.96 -1.76 17.59
C GLY A 41 -3.73 -1.04 17.04
N GLU A 42 -2.60 -1.08 17.74
CA GLU A 42 -1.36 -0.39 17.41
C GLU A 42 -0.48 -1.13 16.39
N ILE A 43 -0.74 -2.43 16.17
CA ILE A 43 0.00 -3.26 15.22
C ILE A 43 -0.83 -3.42 13.95
N CYS A 44 -0.23 -3.18 12.79
CA CYS A 44 -0.77 -3.60 11.51
C CYS A 44 -0.13 -4.93 11.12
N ALA A 45 -0.89 -6.03 11.17
CA ALA A 45 -0.39 -7.38 10.97
C ALA A 45 -0.94 -7.98 9.67
N GLU A 46 -0.26 -9.02 9.17
CA GLU A 46 -0.85 -9.90 8.15
C GLU A 46 -2.11 -10.57 8.71
N LYS A 47 -3.15 -10.64 7.90
CA LYS A 47 -4.43 -11.22 8.30
C LYS A 47 -4.26 -12.68 8.70
N GLY A 48 -4.83 -13.05 9.86
CA GLY A 48 -4.70 -14.38 10.44
C GLY A 48 -3.42 -14.56 11.26
N LYS A 49 -2.52 -13.57 11.29
CA LYS A 49 -1.31 -13.55 12.12
C LYS A 49 -1.40 -12.45 13.18
N LYS A 50 -2.52 -12.41 13.90
CA LYS A 50 -2.73 -11.45 14.99
C LYS A 50 -1.55 -11.48 15.96
N MET A 51 -1.04 -10.29 16.26
CA MET A 51 0.03 -10.08 17.21
C MET A 51 -0.52 -9.57 18.52
N ILE A 52 0.12 -9.98 19.61
CA ILE A 52 -0.20 -9.51 20.95
C ILE A 52 0.88 -8.51 21.37
N SER A 53 0.44 -7.41 21.97
CA SER A 53 1.28 -6.40 22.60
C SER A 53 0.86 -6.23 24.07
N PRO A 54 1.72 -5.67 24.93
CA PRO A 54 1.29 -5.17 26.23
C PRO A 54 0.14 -4.15 26.08
N CYS A 55 -0.85 -4.21 26.97
CA CYS A 55 -2.00 -3.31 26.97
C CYS A 55 -1.67 -1.92 27.56
N VAL A 56 -0.70 -1.23 26.95
CA VAL A 56 -0.33 0.13 27.33
C VAL A 56 -1.08 1.12 26.46
N VAL A 57 -2.03 1.85 27.05
CA VAL A 57 -2.81 2.87 26.33
C VAL A 57 -1.98 4.15 26.25
N LEU A 58 -1.48 4.47 25.05
CA LEU A 58 -0.80 5.74 24.80
C LEU A 58 -1.73 6.70 24.02
N PRO A 59 -1.77 8.00 24.37
CA PRO A 59 -2.66 8.96 23.71
C PRO A 59 -2.51 8.98 22.18
N GLN A 60 -1.30 8.82 21.65
CA GLN A 60 -1.03 8.82 20.21
C GLN A 60 -1.64 7.63 19.45
N HIS A 61 -2.00 6.53 20.13
CA HIS A 61 -2.67 5.40 19.46
C HIS A 61 -3.99 5.83 18.81
N GLN A 62 -4.66 6.88 19.31
CA GLN A 62 -5.86 7.42 18.68
C GLN A 62 -5.63 7.91 17.25
N CYS A 63 -4.40 8.33 16.92
CA CYS A 63 -4.05 8.82 15.59
C CYS A 63 -4.13 7.71 14.55
N LEU A 64 -3.95 6.44 14.93
CA LEU A 64 -4.01 5.30 14.01
C LEU A 64 -5.40 5.06 13.39
N LYS A 65 -6.45 5.68 13.96
CA LYS A 65 -7.79 5.72 13.35
C LYS A 65 -7.81 6.54 12.05
N MET A 66 -6.87 7.47 11.91
CA MET A 66 -6.74 8.33 10.73
C MET A 66 -5.88 7.68 9.65
N SER A 67 -5.03 6.70 9.97
CA SER A 67 -4.19 5.97 9.01
C SER A 67 -4.83 4.67 8.49
N LYS A 68 -4.34 4.17 7.35
CA LYS A 68 -4.71 2.85 6.82
C LYS A 68 -3.73 1.77 7.24
N CYS A 69 -4.23 0.58 7.55
CA CYS A 69 -3.43 -0.63 7.77
C CYS A 69 -3.53 -1.48 6.50
N GLU A 70 -2.49 -1.47 5.69
CA GLU A 70 -2.48 -2.08 4.34
C GLU A 70 -1.07 -2.55 3.95
N VAL A 71 -1.00 -3.29 2.84
CA VAL A 71 0.27 -3.79 2.30
C VAL A 71 1.11 -2.60 1.80
N GLN A 72 2.34 -2.53 2.25
CA GLN A 72 3.30 -1.48 1.90
C GLN A 72 4.08 -1.88 0.63
N PRO A 73 4.82 -0.96 -0.03
CA PRO A 73 5.60 -1.25 -1.24
C PRO A 73 6.64 -2.37 -1.08
N ASN A 74 7.05 -2.68 0.15
CA ASN A 74 7.94 -3.81 0.47
C ASN A 74 7.20 -5.15 0.61
N GLY A 75 5.90 -5.21 0.34
CA GLY A 75 5.07 -6.41 0.43
C GLY A 75 4.62 -6.79 1.84
N LYS A 76 4.94 -6.00 2.88
CA LYS A 76 4.55 -6.27 4.27
C LYS A 76 3.41 -5.38 4.73
N CYS A 77 2.62 -5.84 5.69
CA CYS A 77 1.60 -4.99 6.32
C CYS A 77 2.24 -3.87 7.14
N GLY A 78 1.65 -2.68 7.03
CA GLY A 78 2.13 -1.50 7.75
C GLY A 78 1.10 -0.37 7.75
N TRP A 79 1.39 0.66 8.54
CA TRP A 79 0.57 1.87 8.61
C TRP A 79 0.96 2.84 7.49
N THR A 80 0.01 3.14 6.62
CA THR A 80 0.21 4.15 5.58
C THR A 80 0.01 5.55 6.17
N PRO A 81 1.05 6.41 6.16
CA PRO A 81 0.94 7.76 6.67
C PRO A 81 0.08 8.65 5.75
N ASN A 82 -0.65 9.57 6.35
CA ASN A 82 -1.35 10.65 5.67
C ASN A 82 -1.26 11.95 6.48
N PRO A 83 -1.63 13.11 5.90
CA PRO A 83 -1.51 14.40 6.57
C PRO A 83 -2.24 14.46 7.92
N GLU A 84 -3.43 13.86 8.03
CA GLU A 84 -4.24 13.85 9.26
C GLU A 84 -3.56 13.06 10.38
N TYR A 85 -3.05 11.87 10.05
CA TYR A 85 -2.27 11.03 10.96
C TYR A 85 -1.02 11.75 11.45
N GLN A 86 -0.26 12.35 10.55
CA GLN A 86 0.97 13.07 10.87
C GLN A 86 0.69 14.31 11.74
N ALA A 87 -0.34 15.08 11.42
CA ALA A 87 -0.77 16.22 12.21
C ALA A 87 -1.24 15.80 13.62
N CYS A 88 -1.91 14.65 13.74
CA CYS A 88 -2.28 14.08 15.03
C CYS A 88 -1.05 13.68 15.86
N LEU A 89 -0.10 12.96 15.27
CA LEU A 89 1.12 12.52 15.96
C LEU A 89 1.96 13.69 16.49
N LYS A 90 2.05 14.79 15.74
CA LYS A 90 2.80 15.99 16.14
C LYS A 90 2.35 16.59 17.48
N LYS A 91 1.12 16.32 17.92
CA LYS A 91 0.61 16.76 19.23
C LYS A 91 1.27 16.03 20.42
N PHE A 92 1.92 14.90 20.16
CA PHE A 92 2.52 14.02 21.16
C PHE A 92 4.04 13.88 21.03
N LEU A 93 4.67 14.52 20.03
CA LEU A 93 6.13 14.51 19.87
C LEU A 93 6.77 15.51 20.86
N PRO A 94 7.93 15.18 21.46
CA PRO A 94 8.69 16.12 22.26
C PRO A 94 9.10 17.33 21.41
N LYS A 95 9.16 18.50 22.04
CA LYS A 95 9.57 19.76 21.42
C LYS A 95 11.06 19.98 21.52
#